data_AF-A0A0Q3VIY6-F1
#
_entry.id   AF-A0A0Q3VIY6-F1
#
_cell.length_a   1.000
_cell.length_b   1.000
_cell.length_c   1.000
_cell.angle_alpha   90.00
_cell.angle_beta   90.00
_cell.angle_gamma   90.00
#
_symmetry.space_group_name_H-M   'P 1'
#
loop_
_entity.id
_entity.type
_entity.pdbx_description
1 polymer ?
#
loop_
_entity_poly.entity_id
_entity_poly.type
_entity_poly.pdbx_seq_one_letter_code
_entity_poly.pdbx_strand_id
1 'polypeptide(L)' 'MIKVVIRHVAWEEGVEIGEFPPSEIKSLVKLVEEFGIFTEEGNEDLLDYSYESSRLDIDQQFFEIVVS' A
#
# COMPACT_ATOMS: atom_id res chain seq x y z
N MET A 1 -7.23 -14.55 -5.06
CA MET A 1 -6.59 -13.63 -4.10
C MET A 1 -5.72 -12.68 -4.90
N ILE A 2 -5.47 -11.47 -4.40
CA ILE A 2 -4.65 -10.47 -5.07
C ILE A 2 -3.56 -10.06 -4.08
N LYS A 3 -2.31 -10.12 -4.52
CA LYS A 3 -1.17 -9.64 -3.75
C LYS A 3 -1.24 -8.13 -3.61
N VAL A 4 -1.11 -7.60 -2.40
CA VAL A 4 -1.12 -6.17 -2.14
C VAL A 4 0.25 -5.71 -1.65
N VAL A 5 0.75 -4.65 -2.30
CA VAL A 5 2.01 -3.98 -1.97
C VAL A 5 1.77 -2.51 -1.72
N ILE A 6 2.44 -1.96 -0.71
CA ILE A 6 2.52 -0.52 -0.47
C ILE A 6 3.91 -0.04 -0.88
N ARG A 7 3.97 0.98 -1.73
CA ARG A 7 5.23 1.57 -2.18
C ARG A 7 5.24 3.07 -1.95
N HIS A 8 6.24 3.55 -1.25
CA HIS A 8 6.47 4.99 -1.14
C HIS A 8 7.02 5.54 -2.48
N VAL A 9 6.63 6.77 -2.86
CA VAL A 9 7.04 7.39 -4.14
C VAL A 9 8.55 7.53 -4.30
N ALA A 10 9.28 7.68 -3.18
CA ALA A 10 10.74 7.77 -3.18
C ALA A 10 11.45 6.41 -3.18
N TRP A 11 10.71 5.29 -3.14
CA TRP A 11 11.30 3.95 -3.07
C TRP A 11 11.18 3.22 -4.42
N GLU A 12 12.23 2.48 -4.76
CA GLU A 12 12.25 1.60 -5.94
C GLU A 12 11.40 0.35 -5.73
N GLU A 13 11.36 -0.16 -4.51
CA GLU A 13 10.63 -1.37 -4.12
C GLU A 13 9.50 -1.06 -3.14
N GLY A 14 8.41 -1.83 -3.25
CA GLY A 14 7.28 -1.75 -2.33
C GLY A 14 7.30 -2.90 -1.33
N VAL A 15 6.69 -2.67 -0.17
CA VAL A 15 6.53 -3.65 0.90
C VAL A 15 5.26 -4.45 0.67
N GLU A 16 5.40 -5.77 0.61
CA GLU A 16 4.26 -6.69 0.57
C GLU A 16 3.60 -6.78 1.94
N ILE A 17 2.29 -6.52 1.97
CA ILE A 17 1.49 -6.61 3.19
C ILE A 17 0.57 -7.83 3.22
N GLY A 18 0.51 -8.59 2.12
CA GLY A 18 -0.15 -9.88 2.04
C GLY A 18 -1.10 -10.01 0.85
N GLU A 19 -1.92 -11.06 0.88
CA GLU A 19 -2.88 -11.36 -0.17
C GLU A 19 -4.32 -11.18 0.32
N PHE A 20 -5.14 -10.49 -0.47
CA PHE A 20 -6.50 -10.12 -0.09
C PHE A 20 -7.51 -10.53 -1.17
N PRO A 21 -8.76 -10.82 -0.80
CA PRO A 21 -9.83 -10.94 -1.78
C PRO A 21 -10.15 -9.55 -2.38
N PRO A 22 -10.61 -9.47 -3.65
CA PRO A 22 -10.91 -8.19 -4.29
C PRO A 22 -11.92 -7.31 -3.53
N SER A 23 -12.81 -7.94 -2.75
CA SER A 23 -13.78 -7.25 -1.90
C SER A 23 -13.16 -6.45 -0.76
N GLU A 24 -12.01 -6.89 -0.23
CA GLU A 24 -11.34 -6.26 0.93
C GLU A 24 -10.36 -5.18 0.51
N ILE A 25 -9.79 -5.25 -0.70
CA ILE A 25 -8.81 -4.28 -1.21
C ILE A 25 -9.40 -2.86 -1.25
N LYS A 26 -10.68 -2.72 -1.61
CA LYS A 26 -11.34 -1.40 -1.59
C LYS A 26 -11.41 -0.80 -0.19
N SER A 27 -11.65 -1.64 0.83
CA SER A 27 -11.66 -1.20 2.21
C SER A 27 -10.25 -0.81 2.66
N LEU A 28 -9.25 -1.59 2.24
CA LEU A 28 -7.85 -1.29 2.52
C LEU A 28 -7.41 0.07 1.96
N VAL A 29 -7.75 0.38 0.70
CA VAL A 29 -7.45 1.69 0.10
C VAL A 29 -8.10 2.82 0.89
N LYS A 30 -9.37 2.68 1.29
CA LYS A 30 -10.05 3.68 2.11
C LYS A 30 -9.38 3.91 3.46
N LEU A 31 -8.91 2.84 4.10
CA LEU A 31 -8.19 2.95 5.37
C LEU A 31 -6.88 3.74 5.18
N VAL A 32 -6.17 3.50 4.08
CA VAL A 32 -4.94 4.25 3.75
C VAL A 32 -5.24 5.71 3.39
N GLU A 33 -6.33 5.98 2.66
CA GLU A 33 -6.78 7.35 2.37
C GLU A 33 -7.18 8.12 3.64
N GLU A 34 -7.80 7.45 4.61
CA GLU A 34 -8.32 8.07 5.84
C GLU A 34 -7.25 8.25 6.93
N PHE A 35 -6.38 7.27 7.09
CA PHE A 35 -5.44 7.20 8.22
C PHE A 35 -3.96 7.26 7.82
N GLY A 36 -3.65 7.19 6.52
CA GLY A 36 -2.28 7.03 6.06
C GLY A 36 -1.70 5.65 6.39
N ILE A 37 -0.37 5.53 6.31
CA ILE A 37 0.36 4.31 6.65
C ILE A 37 1.47 4.64 7.63
N PHE A 38 1.58 3.78 8.64
CA PHE A 38 2.64 3.82 9.65
C PHE A 38 3.50 2.55 9.57
N THR A 39 4.83 2.69 9.55
CA THR A 39 5.76 1.55 9.55
C THR A 39 6.76 1.65 10.70
N GLU A 40 6.89 0.61 11.51
CA GLU A 40 7.82 0.57 12.66
C GLU A 40 9.25 0.16 12.29
N GLU A 41 9.49 -0.31 11.06
CA GLU A 41 10.83 -0.73 10.60
C GLU A 41 11.66 0.46 10.14
N GLY A 42 12.24 1.19 11.09
CA GLY A 42 13.21 2.24 10.78
C GLY A 42 13.25 3.30 11.86
N ASN A 43 14.20 3.16 12.77
CA ASN A 43 14.54 4.18 13.76
C ASN A 43 15.12 5.40 13.02
N GLU A 44 14.27 6.34 12.62
CA GLU A 44 14.47 7.80 12.46
C GLU A 44 13.21 8.38 11.80
N ASP A 45 12.43 9.10 12.62
CA ASP A 45 11.20 9.83 12.28
C ASP A 45 9.97 8.96 11.89
N LEU A 46 8.89 9.16 12.65
CA LEU A 46 7.55 8.65 12.39
C LEU A 46 7.06 9.23 11.04
N LEU A 47 7.40 8.57 9.93
CA LEU A 47 6.95 9.00 8.62
C LEU A 47 5.50 8.56 8.41
N ASP A 48 4.57 9.47 8.71
CA ASP A 48 3.16 9.35 8.35
C ASP A 48 3.03 9.51 6.84
N TYR A 49 2.90 8.39 6.11
CA TYR A 49 2.76 8.45 4.66
C TYR A 49 1.32 8.68 4.25
N SER A 50 1.11 9.58 3.29
CA SER A 50 -0.21 9.93 2.76
C SER A 50 -0.53 9.18 1.48
N TYR A 51 -1.80 8.84 1.25
CA TYR A 51 -2.22 8.21 0.00
C TYR A 51 -1.99 9.13 -1.21
N GLU A 52 -1.37 8.58 -2.26
CA GLU A 52 -1.20 9.26 -3.55
C GLU A 52 -2.05 8.63 -4.65
N SER A 53 -1.90 7.32 -4.86
CA SER A 53 -2.62 6.60 -5.92
C SER A 53 -2.64 5.09 -5.69
N SER A 54 -3.38 4.36 -6.53
CA SER A 54 -3.36 2.90 -6.54
C SER A 54 -3.52 2.35 -7.96
N ARG A 55 -2.97 1.15 -8.20
CA ARG A 55 -3.04 0.46 -9.49
C ARG A 55 -3.26 -1.05 -9.32
N LEU A 56 -4.09 -1.62 -10.21
CA LEU A 56 -4.35 -3.06 -10.30
C LEU A 56 -3.70 -3.60 -11.59
N ASP A 57 -2.83 -4.59 -11.44
CA ASP A 57 -2.38 -5.46 -12.52
C ASP A 57 -3.18 -6.78 -12.46
N ILE A 58 -4.06 -6.97 -13.45
CA ILE A 58 -4.96 -8.12 -13.51
C ILE A 58 -4.20 -9.40 -13.90
N ASP A 59 -3.21 -9.28 -14.79
CA ASP A 59 -2.47 -10.43 -15.31
C ASP A 59 -1.56 -11.02 -14.22
N GLN A 60 -1.00 -10.16 -13.37
CA GLN A 60 -0.12 -10.55 -12.26
C GLN A 60 -0.88 -10.77 -10.93
N GLN A 61 -2.20 -10.57 -10.90
CA GLN A 61 -3.01 -10.60 -9.68
C GLN A 61 -2.39 -9.75 -8.55
N PHE A 62 -2.02 -8.53 -8.90
CA PHE A 62 -1.21 -7.64 -8.07
C PHE A 62 -1.88 -6.27 -7.94
N PHE A 63 -1.90 -5.72 -6.72
CA PHE A 63 -2.43 -4.40 -6.43
C PHE A 63 -1.39 -3.58 -5.68
N GLU A 64 -1.07 -2.41 -6.20
CA GLU A 64 -0.14 -1.48 -5.55
C GLU A 64 -0.90 -0.27 -5.00
N ILE A 65 -0.59 0.09 -3.76
CA ILE A 65 -0.94 1.35 -3.13
C ILE A 65 0.32 2.21 -3.08
N VAL A 66 0.24 3.44 -3.57
CA VAL A 66 1.35 4.40 -3.62
C VAL A 66 1.13 5.48 -2.57
N VAL A 67 2.17 5.78 -1.80
CA VAL A 67 2.13 6.78 -0.72
C VAL A 67 3.32 7.77 -0.77
N SER A 68 3.18 8.95 -0.18
CA SER A 68 4.20 10.03 -0.11
C SER A 68 4.48 10.56 1.28
#